data_AF-A0A3N0BCB4-F1
#
_entry.id   AF-A0A3N0BCB4-F1
#
_cell.length_a   1.000
_cell.length_b   1.000
_cell.length_c   1.000
_cell.angle_alpha   90.00
_cell.angle_beta   90.00
_cell.angle_gamma   90.00
#
_symmetry.space_group_name_H-M   'P 1'
#
loop_
_entity.id
_entity.type
_entity.pdbx_description
1 polymer ?
#
loop_
_entity_poly.entity_id
_entity_poly.type
_entity_poly.pdbx_seq_one_letter_code
_entity_poly.pdbx_strand_id
1 'polypeptide(L)'
;MAAKNPDIIEFEHKGKRFEADGRALRDYGVIKGIARVEKDPAGYFDSLEAVFMGRDEEYMAELGGGASEMEGLYAAAAKAVASAKNS
;
A
#
# COMPACT_ATOMS: atom_id res chain seq x y z
N MET A 1 2.25 -2.88 -23.55
CA MET A 1 2.78 -1.83 -22.66
C MET A 1 3.87 -2.48 -21.83
N ALA A 2 5.10 -1.95 -21.82
CA ALA A 2 6.17 -2.52 -21.00
C ALA A 2 5.73 -2.43 -19.54
N ALA A 3 5.64 -3.57 -18.85
CA ALA A 3 5.47 -3.59 -17.40
C ALA A 3 6.65 -2.83 -16.81
N LYS A 4 6.41 -1.58 -16.37
CA LYS A 4 7.43 -0.80 -15.70
C LYS A 4 7.78 -1.59 -14.44
N ASN A 5 9.03 -2.08 -14.33
CA ASN A 5 9.48 -2.81 -13.15
C ASN A 5 9.06 -2.05 -11.88
N PRO A 6 8.29 -2.68 -10.97
CA PRO A 6 7.83 -2.03 -9.74
C PRO A 6 9.03 -1.66 -8.85
N ASP A 7 8.92 -0.53 -8.14
CA ASP A 7 9.91 -0.10 -7.14
C ASP A 7 9.58 -0.81 -5.83
N ILE A 8 10.01 -2.06 -5.68
CA ILE A 8 9.63 -2.88 -4.53
C ILE A 8 10.27 -2.32 -3.25
N ILE A 9 9.44 -1.98 -2.29
CA ILE A 9 9.83 -1.56 -0.95
C ILE A 9 9.40 -2.61 0.04
N GLU A 10 10.37 -3.26 0.66
CA GLU A 10 10.15 -4.19 1.76
C GLU A 10 10.02 -3.42 3.08
N PHE A 11 9.05 -3.79 3.90
CA PHE A 11 8.84 -3.18 5.21
C PHE A 11 8.29 -4.18 6.23
N GLU A 12 8.51 -3.89 7.51
CA GLU A 12 7.97 -4.69 8.60
C GLU A 12 6.74 -4.01 9.22
N HIS A 13 5.68 -4.77 9.43
CA HIS A 13 4.49 -4.33 10.16
C HIS A 13 4.00 -5.47 11.07
N LYS A 14 3.77 -5.17 12.35
CA LYS A 14 3.33 -6.14 13.38
C LYS A 14 4.16 -7.45 13.41
N GLY A 15 5.48 -7.34 13.21
CA GLY A 15 6.40 -8.49 13.23
C GLY A 15 6.33 -9.37 11.98
N LYS A 16 5.65 -8.93 10.92
CA LYS A 16 5.58 -9.58 9.61
C LYS A 16 6.22 -8.70 8.55
N ARG A 17 6.74 -9.32 7.48
CA ARG A 17 7.35 -8.62 6.35
C ARG A 17 6.36 -8.53 5.20
N PHE A 18 6.27 -7.33 4.62
CA PHE A 18 5.38 -7.00 3.53
C PHE A 18 6.14 -6.27 2.43
N GLU A 19 5.56 -6.26 1.24
CA GLU A 19 6.10 -5.60 0.07
C GLU A 19 5.07 -4.61 -0.46
N ALA A 20 5.53 -3.45 -0.93
CA ALA A 20 4.69 -2.49 -1.61
C ALA A 20 5.40 -1.88 -2.82
N ASP A 21 4.63 -1.44 -3.81
CA ASP A 21 5.14 -0.64 -4.92
C ASP A 21 5.37 0.80 -4.46
N GLY A 22 6.64 1.15 -4.26
CA GLY A 22 7.10 2.48 -3.90
C GLY A 22 6.78 3.55 -4.95
N ARG A 23 6.48 3.19 -6.20
CA ARG A 23 5.96 4.14 -7.20
C ARG A 23 4.48 4.41 -6.98
N ALA A 24 3.68 3.37 -6.74
CA ALA A 24 2.27 3.52 -6.41
C ALA A 24 2.09 4.38 -5.15
N LEU A 25 2.90 4.16 -4.11
CA LEU A 25 2.89 4.97 -2.88
C LEU A 25 3.27 6.45 -3.08
N ARG A 26 3.91 6.79 -4.20
CA ARG A 26 4.26 8.17 -4.57
C ARG A 26 3.32 8.72 -5.65
N ASP A 27 2.44 7.91 -6.20
CA ASP A 27 1.50 8.30 -7.24
C ASP A 27 0.36 9.12 -6.66
N TYR A 28 0.12 10.29 -7.25
CA TYR A 28 -0.91 11.20 -6.75
C TYR A 28 -2.33 10.63 -6.92
N GLY A 29 -2.57 9.82 -7.94
CA GLY A 29 -3.85 9.15 -8.16
C GLY A 29 -4.16 8.15 -7.04
N VAL A 30 -3.17 7.32 -6.70
CA VAL A 30 -3.24 6.39 -5.56
C VAL A 30 -3.44 7.15 -4.26
N ILE A 31 -2.60 8.14 -3.94
CA ILE A 31 -2.71 8.94 -2.70
C ILE A 31 -4.11 9.56 -2.57
N LYS A 32 -4.65 10.06 -3.68
CA LYS A 32 -5.98 10.68 -3.72
C LYS A 32 -7.11 9.65 -3.58
N GLY A 33 -6.96 8.45 -4.13
CA GLY A 33 -7.90 7.34 -3.95
C GLY A 33 -7.97 6.91 -2.49
N ILE A 34 -6.79 6.76 -1.86
CA ILE A 34 -6.69 6.45 -0.43
C ILE A 34 -7.35 7.53 0.44
N ALA A 35 -7.08 8.80 0.17
CA ALA A 35 -7.64 9.93 0.93
C ALA A 35 -9.16 10.13 0.73
N ARG A 36 -9.78 9.43 -0.22
CA ARG A 36 -11.20 9.57 -0.57
C ARG A 36 -12.06 8.38 -0.13
N VAL A 37 -11.57 7.51 0.74
CA VAL A 37 -12.27 6.29 1.21
C VAL A 37 -13.74 6.52 1.60
N GLU A 38 -14.06 7.65 2.25
CA GLU A 38 -15.44 7.97 2.67
C GLU A 38 -16.39 8.29 1.51
N LYS A 39 -15.86 8.73 0.37
CA LYS A 39 -16.63 9.14 -0.82
C LYS A 39 -16.56 8.12 -1.95
N ASP A 40 -15.49 7.34 -1.99
CA ASP A 40 -15.19 6.37 -3.05
C ASP A 40 -14.44 5.17 -2.47
N PRO A 41 -15.16 4.23 -1.81
CA PRO A 41 -14.54 3.04 -1.23
C PRO A 41 -13.98 2.10 -2.30
N ALA A 42 -14.57 2.06 -3.51
CA ALA A 42 -14.03 1.26 -4.61
C ALA A 42 -12.65 1.78 -5.04
N GLY A 43 -12.52 3.10 -5.26
CA GLY A 43 -11.23 3.70 -5.60
C GLY A 43 -10.17 3.57 -4.50
N TYR A 44 -10.57 3.43 -3.23
CA TYR A 44 -9.67 3.10 -2.13
C TYR A 44 -9.09 1.69 -2.28
N PHE A 45 -9.92 0.68 -2.55
CA PHE A 45 -9.47 -0.70 -2.75
C PHE A 45 -8.61 -0.86 -4.01
N ASP A 46 -9.00 -0.26 -5.14
CA ASP A 46 -8.17 -0.21 -6.36
C ASP A 46 -6.78 0.39 -6.09
N SER A 47 -6.72 1.45 -5.27
CA SER A 47 -5.47 2.09 -4.89
C SER A 47 -4.59 1.19 -4.01
N LEU A 48 -5.20 0.36 -3.16
CA LEU A 48 -4.47 -0.57 -2.29
C LEU A 48 -3.99 -1.79 -3.06
N GLU A 49 -4.80 -2.30 -3.99
CA GLU A 49 -4.40 -3.34 -4.92
C GLU A 49 -3.17 -2.89 -5.73
N ALA A 50 -3.14 -1.63 -6.17
CA ALA A 50 -1.98 -1.06 -6.83
C ALA A 50 -0.74 -0.94 -5.91
N VAL A 51 -0.93 -0.51 -4.66
CA VAL A 51 0.16 -0.38 -3.67
C VAL A 51 0.74 -1.74 -3.29
N PHE A 52 -0.11 -2.74 -3.07
CA PHE A 52 0.30 -4.07 -2.63
C PHE A 52 0.38 -5.09 -3.78
N MET A 53 0.32 -4.61 -5.02
CA MET A 53 0.51 -5.41 -6.24
C MET A 53 -0.42 -6.63 -6.31
N GLY A 54 -1.69 -6.46 -5.90
CA GLY A 54 -2.69 -7.52 -5.86
C GLY A 54 -2.60 -8.47 -4.67
N ARG A 55 -1.76 -8.15 -3.66
CA ARG A 55 -1.59 -8.97 -2.45
C ARG A 55 -2.28 -8.36 -1.22
N ASP A 56 -3.09 -7.32 -1.41
CA ASP A 56 -3.80 -6.67 -0.32
C ASP A 56 -4.72 -7.64 0.43
N GLU A 57 -5.48 -8.51 -0.26
CA GLU A 57 -6.30 -9.53 0.40
C GLU A 57 -5.48 -10.54 1.22
N GLU A 58 -4.33 -10.98 0.70
CA GLU A 58 -3.41 -11.88 1.40
C GLU A 58 -2.88 -11.22 2.68
N TYR A 59 -2.41 -9.98 2.58
CA TYR A 59 -1.88 -9.23 3.71
C TYR A 59 -2.96 -8.93 4.76
N MET A 60 -4.18 -8.65 4.31
CA MET A 60 -5.31 -8.45 5.21
C MET A 60 -5.70 -9.74 5.95
N ALA A 61 -5.71 -10.89 5.26
CA ALA A 61 -5.94 -12.18 5.89
C ALA A 61 -4.85 -12.50 6.93
N GLU A 62 -3.60 -12.16 6.63
CA GLU A 62 -2.48 -12.32 7.55
C GLU A 62 -2.56 -11.44 8.81
N LEU A 63 -3.16 -10.26 8.71
CA LEU A 63 -3.33 -9.31 9.82
C LEU A 63 -4.62 -9.53 10.63
N GLY A 64 -5.47 -10.47 10.19
CA GLY A 64 -6.74 -10.80 10.87
C GLY A 64 -7.97 -10.09 10.32
N GLY A 65 -7.84 -9.34 9.22
CA GLY A 65 -8.94 -8.75 8.45
C GLY A 65 -9.66 -7.60 9.15
N GLY A 66 -9.50 -6.37 8.65
CA GLY A 66 -10.28 -5.23 9.12
C GLY A 66 -9.76 -3.88 8.63
N ALA A 67 -10.64 -2.89 8.45
CA ALA A 67 -10.27 -1.58 7.90
C ALA A 67 -9.09 -0.91 8.64
N SER A 68 -9.06 -0.99 9.98
CA SER A 68 -7.97 -0.40 10.79
C SER A 68 -6.61 -1.06 10.56
N GLU A 69 -6.58 -2.36 10.25
CA GLU A 69 -5.34 -3.06 9.91
C GLU A 69 -4.82 -2.61 8.54
N MET A 70 -5.73 -2.36 7.59
CA MET A 70 -5.41 -1.89 6.25
C MET A 70 -4.80 -0.49 6.28
N GLU A 71 -5.41 0.42 7.05
CA GLU A 71 -4.87 1.76 7.27
C GLU A 71 -3.48 1.72 7.92
N GLY A 72 -3.30 0.86 8.92
CA GLY A 72 -2.02 0.66 9.59
C GLY A 72 -0.93 0.11 8.65
N LEU A 73 -1.29 -0.86 7.81
CA LEU A 73 -0.38 -1.45 6.82
C LEU A 73 0.03 -0.42 5.77
N TYR A 74 -0.92 0.33 5.22
CA TYR A 74 -0.64 1.41 4.26
C TYR A 74 0.25 2.49 4.87
N ALA A 75 -0.04 2.92 6.10
CA ALA A 75 0.77 3.92 6.79
C ALA A 75 2.23 3.43 7.02
N ALA A 76 2.41 2.15 7.34
CA ALA A 76 3.74 1.55 7.47
C ALA A 76 4.50 1.53 6.14
N ALA A 77 3.82 1.15 5.04
CA ALA A 77 4.38 1.16 3.70
C ALA A 77 4.79 2.58 3.26
N ALA A 78 3.91 3.56 3.45
CA ALA A 78 4.19 4.97 3.14
C ALA A 78 5.38 5.52 3.94
N LYS A 79 5.51 5.13 5.21
CA LYS A 79 6.65 5.49 6.05
C LYS A 79 7.96 4.86 5.54
N ALA A 80 7.94 3.58 5.16
CA ALA A 80 9.11 2.91 4.59
C ALA A 80 9.59 3.60 3.30
N VAL A 81 8.65 3.96 2.42
CA VAL A 81 8.94 4.74 1.20
C VAL A 81 9.56 6.11 1.50
N ALA A 82 9.05 6.81 2.51
CA ALA A 82 9.58 8.10 2.92
C ALA A 82 11.00 7.98 3.51
N SER A 83 11.25 6.93 4.29
CA SER A 83 12.57 6.61 4.82
C SER A 83 13.57 6.22 3.72
N ALA A 84 13.14 5.47 2.70
CA ALA A 84 13.98 5.10 1.57
C ALA A 84 14.44 6.30 0.72
N LYS A 85 13.71 7.43 0.72
CA LYS A 85 14.15 8.67 0.05
C LYS A 85 15.26 9.44 0.80
N ASN A 86 15.51 9.10 2.06
CA ASN A 86 16.49 9.76 2.93
C ASN A 86 17.78 8.93 3.13
N SER A 87 17.97 7.85 2.36
CA SER A 87 19.21 7.05 2.34
C SER A 87 19.93 7.16 1.01
#